data_AF-A0A382SJ14-F1
#
_entry.id   AF-A0A382SJ14-F1
#
_cell.length_a   1.000
_cell.length_b   1.000
_cell.length_c   1.000
_cell.angle_alpha   90.00
_cell.angle_beta   90.00
_cell.angle_gamma   90.00
#
_symmetry.space_group_name_H-M   'P 1'
#
loop_
_entity.id
_entity.type
_entity.pdbx_description
1 polymer ?
#
loop_
_entity_poly.entity_id
_entity_poly.type
_entity_poly.pdbx_seq_one_letter_code
_entity_poly.pdbx_strand_id
1 'polypeptide(L)'
;IVRPIAAGMVRAAISRTREYQADATGARTSGEPLALASALQKLELASQDRPMKVAEGASHLFIVNPLRRASMTKLFSTHPPMEERIKRLQSIKPNY
;
A
#
# COMPACT_ATOMS: atom_id res chain seq x y z
N ILE A 1 -19.29 2.46 -21.76
CA ILE A 1 -19.42 1.74 -20.47
C ILE A 1 -18.09 1.14 -19.99
N VAL A 2 -17.26 0.53 -20.86
CA VAL A 2 -15.98 -0.12 -20.43
C VAL A 2 -14.85 0.87 -20.09
N ARG A 3 -14.78 2.03 -20.75
CA ARG A 3 -13.67 3.00 -20.60
C ARG A 3 -13.39 3.45 -19.14
N PRO A 4 -14.39 3.81 -18.30
CA PRO A 4 -14.14 4.19 -16.91
C PRO A 4 -13.56 3.06 -16.04
N ILE A 5 -13.99 1.83 -16.28
CA ILE A 5 -13.49 0.65 -15.57
C ILE A 5 -12.02 0.40 -15.94
N ALA A 6 -11.70 0.41 -17.24
CA ALA A 6 -10.34 0.25 -17.72
C ALA A 6 -9.40 1.36 -17.17
N ALA A 7 -9.85 2.62 -17.20
CA ALA A 7 -9.10 3.74 -16.63
C ALA A 7 -8.87 3.58 -15.13
N GLY A 8 -9.88 3.11 -14.37
CA GLY A 8 -9.76 2.81 -12.94
C GLY A 8 -8.71 1.73 -12.66
N MET A 9 -8.70 0.64 -13.44
CA MET A 9 -7.70 -0.43 -13.31
C MET A 9 -6.28 0.06 -13.59
N VAL A 10 -6.09 0.85 -14.65
CA VAL A 10 -4.78 1.43 -14.99
C VAL A 10 -4.30 2.36 -13.88
N ARG A 11 -5.17 3.25 -13.37
CA ARG A 11 -4.85 4.13 -12.25
C ARG A 11 -4.44 3.35 -11.00
N ALA A 12 -5.19 2.29 -10.66
CA ALA A 12 -4.87 1.43 -9.53
C ALA A 12 -3.52 0.71 -9.73
N ALA A 13 -3.23 0.21 -10.93
CA ALA A 13 -1.97 -0.44 -11.25
C ALA A 13 -0.78 0.52 -11.10
N ILE A 14 -0.89 1.74 -11.65
CA ILE A 14 0.15 2.78 -11.53
C ILE A 14 0.38 3.14 -10.05
N SER A 15 -0.69 3.31 -9.28
CA SER A 15 -0.61 3.62 -7.85
C SER A 15 0.15 2.53 -7.09
N ARG A 16 -0.19 1.25 -7.32
CA ARG A 16 0.51 0.11 -6.70
C ARG A 16 2.00 0.08 -7.08
N THR A 17 2.34 0.27 -8.35
CA THR A 17 3.74 0.31 -8.80
C THR A 17 4.53 1.40 -8.08
N ARG A 18 3.94 2.58 -7.85
CA ARG A 18 4.59 3.68 -7.10
C ARG A 18 4.84 3.31 -5.64
N GLU A 19 3.87 2.71 -4.96
CA GLU A 19 4.05 2.24 -3.57
C GLU A 19 5.19 1.23 -3.45
N TYR A 20 5.26 0.26 -4.36
CA TYR A 20 6.35 -0.73 -4.36
C TYR A 20 7.72 -0.10 -4.64
N GLN A 21 7.79 0.90 -5.53
CA GLN A 21 9.01 1.64 -5.80
C GLN A 21 9.45 2.48 -4.59
N ALA A 22 8.49 3.08 -3.88
CA ALA A 22 8.75 3.82 -2.66
C ALA A 22 9.29 2.90 -1.56
N ASP A 23 8.67 1.74 -1.33
CA ASP A 23 9.12 0.74 -0.36
C ASP A 23 10.56 0.27 -0.65
N ALA A 24 10.84 -0.11 -1.89
CA ALA A 24 12.14 -0.60 -2.30
C ALA A 24 13.22 0.50 -2.19
N THR A 25 12.86 1.75 -2.49
CA THR A 25 13.78 2.89 -2.37
C THR A 25 14.03 3.24 -0.92
N GLY A 26 12.98 3.24 -0.09
CA GLY A 26 13.09 3.42 1.36
C GLY A 26 13.99 2.37 2.00
N ALA A 27 13.77 1.09 1.68
CA ALA A 27 14.62 -0.01 2.15
C ALA A 27 16.09 0.12 1.75
N ARG A 28 16.37 0.52 0.50
CA ARG A 28 17.74 0.76 0.04
C ARG A 28 18.39 1.97 0.71
N THR A 29 17.60 3.01 0.97
CA THR A 29 18.08 4.26 1.57
C THR A 29 18.36 4.08 3.07
N SER A 30 17.50 3.37 3.79
CA SER A 30 17.71 3.08 5.21
C SER A 30 18.70 1.95 5.45
N GLY A 31 18.87 1.04 4.50
CA GLY A 31 19.60 -0.22 4.70
C GLY A 31 18.84 -1.25 5.54
N GLU A 32 17.61 -0.95 5.97
CA GLU A 32 16.83 -1.74 6.93
C GLU A 32 15.49 -2.21 6.34
N PRO A 33 15.49 -3.13 5.36
CA PRO A 33 14.26 -3.63 4.75
C PRO A 33 13.31 -4.29 5.77
N LEU A 34 13.86 -5.02 6.76
CA LEU A 34 13.06 -5.73 7.76
C LEU A 34 12.43 -4.79 8.80
N ALA A 35 13.11 -3.68 9.15
CA ALA A 35 12.53 -2.66 10.02
C ALA A 35 11.34 -1.99 9.33
N LEU A 36 11.46 -1.68 8.04
CA LEU A 36 10.36 -1.14 7.24
C LEU A 36 9.19 -2.12 7.14
N ALA A 37 9.46 -3.41 6.93
CA ALA A 37 8.43 -4.45 6.93
C ALA A 37 7.69 -4.53 8.28
N SER A 38 8.41 -4.46 9.40
CA SER A 38 7.83 -4.43 10.74
C SER A 38 6.98 -3.17 10.97
N ALA A 39 7.43 -2.01 10.49
CA ALA A 39 6.68 -0.76 10.58
C ALA A 39 5.35 -0.84 9.81
N LEU A 40 5.37 -1.37 8.58
CA LEU A 40 4.17 -1.60 7.79
C LEU A 40 3.17 -2.54 8.48
N GLN A 41 3.67 -3.62 9.09
CA GLN A 41 2.83 -4.54 9.87
C GLN A 41 2.16 -3.85 11.06
N LYS A 42 2.91 -3.03 11.81
CA LYS A 42 2.37 -2.27 12.95
C LYS A 42 1.30 -1.28 12.51
N LEU A 43 1.52 -0.59 11.38
CA LEU A 43 0.54 0.34 10.82
C LEU A 43 -0.76 -0.37 10.42
N GLU A 44 -0.67 -1.52 9.74
CA GLU A 44 -1.85 -2.30 9.36
C GLU A 44 -2.67 -2.70 10.59
N LEU A 45 -2.02 -3.27 11.62
CA LEU A 45 -2.69 -3.66 12.87
C LEU A 45 -3.35 -2.44 13.54
N ALA A 46 -2.62 -1.34 13.72
CA ALA A 46 -3.17 -0.13 14.34
C ALA A 46 -4.35 0.46 13.56
N SER A 47 -4.36 0.34 12.23
CA SER A 47 -5.44 0.82 11.37
C SER A 47 -6.72 -0.02 11.48
N GLN A 48 -6.58 -1.31 11.80
CA GLN A 48 -7.71 -2.21 12.02
C GLN A 48 -8.43 -1.89 13.34
N ASP A 49 -7.65 -1.57 14.38
CA ASP A 49 -8.17 -1.18 15.70
C ASP A 49 -8.84 0.20 15.68
N ARG A 50 -8.29 1.15 14.90
CA ARG A 50 -8.77 2.54 14.83
C ARG A 50 -9.04 2.97 13.38
N PRO A 51 -10.17 2.54 12.78
CA PRO A 51 -10.50 2.89 11.41
C PRO A 51 -10.82 4.39 11.29
N MET A 52 -10.25 5.03 10.28
CA MET A 52 -10.49 6.45 9.98
C MET A 52 -11.52 6.59 8.86
N LYS A 53 -12.45 7.55 8.99
CA LYS A 53 -13.34 7.94 7.90
C LYS A 53 -12.60 8.96 7.03
N VAL A 54 -12.33 8.61 5.78
CA VAL A 54 -11.67 9.50 4.82
C VAL A 54 -12.42 9.51 3.50
N ALA A 55 -12.31 10.62 2.77
CA ALA A 55 -12.82 10.69 1.41
C ALA A 55 -12.01 9.75 0.50
N GLU A 56 -12.70 9.09 -0.44
CA GLU A 56 -12.06 8.15 -1.38
C GLU A 56 -10.92 8.81 -2.17
N GLY A 57 -11.13 10.06 -2.59
CA GLY A 57 -10.15 10.89 -3.27
C GLY A 57 -8.88 11.15 -2.45
N ALA A 58 -8.94 11.12 -1.12
CA ALA A 58 -7.80 11.37 -0.22
C ALA A 58 -7.06 10.09 0.19
N SER A 59 -7.58 8.90 -0.13
CA SER A 59 -7.01 7.60 0.29
C SER A 59 -5.54 7.40 -0.10
N HIS A 60 -5.10 7.99 -1.21
CA HIS A 60 -3.73 7.91 -1.72
C HIS A 60 -2.71 8.73 -0.90
N LEU A 61 -3.16 9.55 0.04
CA LEU A 61 -2.28 10.29 0.96
C LEU A 61 -1.92 9.49 2.22
N PHE A 62 -2.52 8.30 2.40
CA PHE A 62 -2.33 7.45 3.56
C PHE A 62 -1.41 6.27 3.24
N ILE A 63 -0.64 5.80 4.22
CA ILE A 63 0.26 4.63 4.07
C ILE A 63 -0.53 3.31 4.12
N VAL A 64 -1.53 3.25 5.00
CA VAL A 64 -2.47 2.12 5.12
C VAL A 64 -3.70 2.40 4.27
N ASN A 65 -4.38 1.35 3.80
CA ASN A 65 -5.64 1.52 3.08
C ASN A 65 -6.79 1.84 4.07
N PRO A 66 -7.26 3.09 4.15
CA PRO A 66 -8.26 3.48 5.13
C PRO A 66 -9.69 3.04 4.75
N LEU A 67 -9.89 2.57 3.52
CA LEU A 67 -11.18 2.17 2.97
C LEU A 67 -11.41 0.65 2.99
N ARG A 68 -10.52 -0.11 3.65
CA ARG A 68 -10.50 -1.58 3.62
C ARG A 68 -11.82 -2.24 4.04
N ARG A 69 -12.61 -1.59 4.91
CA ARG A 69 -13.93 -2.08 5.37
C ARG A 69 -15.09 -1.73 4.42
N ALA A 70 -14.92 -0.74 3.55
CA ALA A 70 -15.96 -0.24 2.65
C ALA A 70 -15.94 -0.86 1.25
N SER A 71 -14.89 -1.62 0.90
CA SER A 71 -14.61 -1.98 -0.49
C SER A 71 -14.52 -3.49 -0.71
N MET A 72 -15.68 -4.09 -1.03
CA MET A 72 -15.70 -5.32 -1.84
C MET A 72 -15.29 -5.05 -3.31
N THR A 73 -15.06 -3.79 -3.69
CA THR A 73 -14.68 -3.37 -5.04
C THR A 73 -13.16 -3.16 -5.13
N LYS A 74 -12.43 -4.26 -5.37
CA LYS A 74 -10.98 -4.31 -5.70
C LYS A 74 -10.51 -3.30 -6.78
N LEU A 75 -11.43 -2.68 -7.51
CA LEU A 75 -11.19 -1.75 -8.60
C LEU A 75 -10.77 -0.33 -8.15
N PHE A 76 -11.04 0.07 -6.90
CA PHE A 76 -10.70 1.41 -6.39
C PHE A 76 -9.75 1.42 -5.19
N SER A 77 -9.31 0.24 -4.72
CA SER A 77 -8.20 0.15 -3.75
C SER A 77 -6.90 0.58 -4.44
N THR A 78 -6.58 1.86 -4.26
CA THR A 78 -5.38 2.56 -4.75
C THR A 78 -4.09 2.04 -4.08
N HIS A 79 -4.23 1.31 -2.98
CA HIS A 79 -3.11 0.68 -2.26
C HIS A 79 -2.99 -0.82 -2.59
N PRO A 80 -1.76 -1.34 -2.77
CA PRO A 80 -1.55 -2.77 -2.81
C PRO A 80 -1.88 -3.40 -1.44
N PRO A 81 -2.23 -4.69 -1.38
CA PRO A 81 -2.36 -5.40 -0.11
C PRO A 81 -1.08 -5.22 0.73
N MET A 82 -1.23 -4.91 2.02
CA MET A 82 -0.08 -4.66 2.89
C MET A 82 0.84 -5.88 2.96
N GLU A 83 0.25 -7.07 2.97
CA GLU A 83 0.95 -8.35 3.01
C GLU A 83 1.93 -8.50 1.82
N GLU A 84 1.55 -8.02 0.64
CA GLU A 84 2.40 -8.06 -0.56
C GLU A 84 3.57 -7.07 -0.46
N ARG A 85 3.37 -5.89 0.15
CA ARG A 85 4.46 -4.93 0.42
C ARG A 85 5.48 -5.52 1.39
N ILE A 86 4.99 -6.07 2.50
CA ILE A 86 5.80 -6.74 3.53
C ILE A 86 6.63 -7.86 2.92
N LYS A 87 6.00 -8.74 2.13
CA LYS A 87 6.68 -9.86 1.46
C LYS A 87 7.81 -9.39 0.56
N ARG A 88 7.62 -8.29 -0.18
CA ARG A 88 8.67 -7.74 -1.05
C ARG A 88 9.82 -7.16 -0.25
N LEU A 89 9.55 -6.41 0.81
CA LEU A 89 10.58 -5.92 1.71
C LEU A 89 11.39 -7.05 2.33
N GLN A 90 10.75 -8.12 2.77
CA GLN A 90 11.42 -9.32 3.30
C GLN A 90 12.30 -10.04 2.27
N SER A 91 12.04 -9.85 0.96
CA SER A 91 12.87 -10.41 -0.10
C SER A 91 14.11 -9.56 -0.44
N ILE A 92 14.22 -8.34 0.09
CA ILE A 92 15.38 -7.47 -0.10
C ILE A 92 16.46 -7.87 0.92
N LYS A 93 17.67 -8.17 0.43
CA LYS A 93 18.82 -8.41 1.29
C LYS A 93 19.19 -7.14 2.06
N PRO A 94 19.39 -7.20 3.39
CA PRO A 94 19.93 -6.09 4.15
C PRO A 94 21.36 -5.75 3.70
N ASN A 95 21.76 -4.50 3.85
CA ASN A 95 23.06 -3.98 3.38
C ASN A 95 24.12 -3.84 4.49
N TYR A 96 23.98 -4.58 5.60
CA TYR A 96 24.90 -4.58 6.73
C TYR A 96 25.59 -5.92 6.92
#